data_AF-A0A848N9V4-F1
#
_entry.id   AF-A0A848N9V4-F1
#
_cell.length_a   1.000
_cell.length_b   1.000
_cell.length_c   1.000
_cell.angle_alpha   90.00
_cell.angle_beta   90.00
_cell.angle_gamma   90.00
#
_symmetry.space_group_name_H-M   'P 1'
#
loop_
_entity.id
_entity.type
_entity.pdbx_description
1 polymer ?
#
loop_
_entity_poly.entity_id
_entity_poly.type
_entity_poly.pdbx_seq_one_letter_code
_entity_poly.pdbx_strand_id
1 'polypeptide(L)'
;MKICIWCSKNENHVTFKKLAHTIPQSLGGKLICVNVCDSCNEFFGRKEHGLPAVEIALKEVLNTSKYLLLSQHKDIILGRFKSEYFNFNYKNNSRTFKFKMGYKLRPNFQREFGRRFRRGIYKVFLEERERQVGDAHDDRFNFMREFSRYNLNDYPVYVQVPKFKAVFYNTEDLLLPQIRFTDYSDEVDKEFRFYSYPLMGHSFVIPTSNQFMNERLDAYTKHLRATDDSFGTQLMPINNIEQLDFRFNYMNGK
;
A
#
# COMPACT_ATOMS: atom_id res chain seq x y z
N MET A 1 22.15 -9.82 -16.05
CA MET A 1 22.66 -9.59 -14.68
C MET A 1 21.59 -8.87 -13.90
N LYS A 2 21.18 -9.40 -12.75
CA LYS A 2 20.19 -8.75 -11.88
C LYS A 2 20.82 -7.63 -11.06
N ILE A 3 20.09 -6.54 -10.87
CA ILE A 3 20.46 -5.42 -10.01
C ILE A 3 19.28 -5.16 -9.07
N CYS A 4 19.55 -5.15 -7.76
CA CYS A 4 18.49 -4.99 -6.76
C CYS A 4 17.92 -3.57 -6.82
N ILE A 5 16.62 -3.41 -7.01
CA ILE A 5 15.96 -2.10 -7.02
C ILE A 5 16.09 -1.35 -5.70
N TRP A 6 16.29 -2.05 -4.58
CA TRP A 6 16.31 -1.41 -3.26
C TRP A 6 17.69 -0.94 -2.80
N CYS A 7 18.75 -1.65 -3.18
CA CYS A 7 20.11 -1.35 -2.72
C CYS A 7 21.12 -1.16 -3.85
N SER A 8 20.68 -1.23 -5.11
CA SER A 8 21.47 -1.07 -6.33
C SER A 8 22.67 -2.04 -6.46
N LYS A 9 22.75 -3.07 -5.60
CA LYS A 9 23.77 -4.12 -5.67
C LYS A 9 23.38 -5.19 -6.71
N ASN A 10 24.38 -5.65 -7.45
CA ASN A 10 24.23 -6.71 -8.46
C ASN A 10 24.55 -8.10 -7.89
N GLU A 11 24.42 -9.13 -8.74
CA GLU A 11 24.63 -10.55 -8.40
C GLU A 11 26.04 -10.88 -7.87
N ASN A 12 27.03 -10.01 -8.09
CA ASN A 12 28.38 -10.19 -7.55
C ASN A 12 28.44 -9.86 -6.04
N HIS A 13 27.46 -9.13 -5.50
CA HIS A 13 27.47 -8.62 -4.13
C HIS A 13 26.31 -9.13 -3.27
N VAL A 14 25.22 -9.60 -3.88
CA VAL A 14 24.01 -10.08 -3.20
C VAL A 14 23.38 -11.25 -3.96
N THR A 15 22.60 -12.06 -3.25
CA THR A 15 21.88 -13.21 -3.83
C THR A 15 20.43 -12.86 -4.16
N PHE A 16 19.87 -13.55 -5.16
CA PHE A 16 18.46 -13.41 -5.60
C PHE A 16 17.79 -14.80 -5.64
N LYS A 17 17.96 -15.58 -4.57
CA LYS A 17 17.47 -16.97 -4.49
C LYS A 17 16.03 -17.05 -3.93
N LYS A 18 15.63 -16.10 -3.09
CA LYS A 18 14.30 -16.04 -2.47
C LYS A 18 13.32 -15.33 -3.41
N LEU A 19 12.09 -15.83 -3.48
CA LEU A 19 11.01 -15.19 -4.21
C LEU A 19 10.55 -13.92 -3.48
N ALA A 20 10.69 -12.76 -4.12
CA ALA A 20 10.19 -11.49 -3.61
C ALA A 20 8.82 -11.18 -4.21
N HIS A 21 7.76 -11.43 -3.45
CA HIS A 21 6.41 -11.12 -3.88
C HIS A 21 6.18 -9.62 -3.83
N THR A 22 5.72 -9.04 -4.95
CA THR A 22 5.49 -7.60 -5.06
C THR A 22 4.41 -7.14 -4.07
N ILE A 23 3.35 -7.93 -3.97
CA ILE A 23 2.30 -7.83 -2.96
C ILE A 23 2.35 -9.08 -2.08
N PRO A 24 2.28 -8.97 -0.74
CA PRO A 24 2.32 -10.12 0.16
C PRO A 24 1.32 -11.22 -0.22
N GLN A 25 1.74 -12.49 -0.14
CA GLN A 25 0.90 -13.65 -0.44
C GLN A 25 -0.38 -13.70 0.41
N SER A 26 -0.34 -13.22 1.66
CA SER A 26 -1.53 -13.13 2.52
C SER A 26 -2.61 -12.19 1.97
N LEU A 27 -2.23 -11.25 1.11
CA LEU A 27 -3.13 -10.36 0.38
C LEU A 27 -3.56 -10.95 -0.97
N GLY A 28 -3.13 -12.15 -1.32
CA GLY A 28 -3.41 -12.81 -2.61
C GLY A 28 -2.34 -12.57 -3.68
N GLY A 29 -1.26 -11.86 -3.36
CA GLY A 29 -0.19 -11.60 -4.32
C GLY A 29 0.51 -12.89 -4.77
N LYS A 30 0.62 -13.08 -6.08
CA LYS A 30 1.32 -14.21 -6.71
C LYS A 30 2.50 -13.78 -7.59
N LEU A 31 2.62 -12.48 -7.84
CA LEU A 31 3.56 -11.90 -8.77
C LEU A 31 4.89 -11.61 -8.06
N ILE A 32 6.00 -11.86 -8.76
CA ILE A 32 7.35 -11.78 -8.21
C ILE A 32 8.12 -10.67 -8.92
N CYS A 33 8.85 -9.86 -8.15
CA CYS A 33 9.88 -8.98 -8.69
C CYS A 33 11.24 -9.69 -8.59
N VAL A 34 11.82 -10.05 -9.74
CA VAL A 34 13.09 -10.79 -9.79
C VAL A 34 14.30 -9.91 -9.43
N ASN A 35 14.14 -8.59 -9.43
CA ASN A 35 15.17 -7.60 -9.15
C ASN A 35 15.11 -7.10 -7.70
N VAL A 36 14.72 -7.97 -6.76
CA VAL A 36 14.84 -7.74 -5.32
C VAL A 36 15.76 -8.81 -4.73
N CYS A 37 16.89 -8.40 -4.15
CA CYS A 37 17.82 -9.34 -3.55
C CYS A 37 17.33 -9.88 -2.20
N ASP A 38 17.85 -11.03 -1.78
CA ASP A 38 17.42 -11.77 -0.59
C ASP A 38 17.48 -10.92 0.68
N SER A 39 18.53 -10.09 0.80
CA SER A 39 18.70 -9.20 1.96
C SER A 39 17.66 -8.08 2.03
N CYS A 40 17.22 -7.55 0.89
CA CYS A 40 16.19 -6.52 0.84
C CYS A 40 14.80 -7.13 0.99
N ASN A 41 14.56 -8.31 0.39
CA ASN A 41 13.34 -9.08 0.59
C ASN A 41 13.12 -9.38 2.09
N GLU A 42 14.15 -9.91 2.75
CA GLU A 42 14.08 -10.24 4.18
C GLU A 42 13.91 -9.00 5.08
N PHE A 43 14.49 -7.87 4.69
CA PHE A 43 14.37 -6.63 5.45
C PHE A 43 12.90 -6.21 5.65
N PHE A 44 12.06 -6.28 4.61
CA PHE A 44 10.66 -5.87 4.72
C PHE A 44 9.80 -6.80 5.61
N GLY A 45 10.20 -8.07 5.72
CA GLY A 45 9.56 -9.07 6.59
C GLY A 45 10.09 -9.10 8.03
N ARG A 46 11.18 -8.39 8.33
CA ARG A 46 11.83 -8.41 9.66
C ARG A 46 11.15 -7.46 10.64
N LYS A 47 10.79 -7.96 11.82
CA LYS A 47 10.27 -7.12 12.93
C LYS A 47 11.42 -6.37 13.60
N GLU A 48 11.14 -5.15 14.03
CA GLU A 48 12.03 -4.34 14.87
C GLU A 48 11.51 -4.36 16.32
N HIS A 49 12.35 -4.05 17.31
CA HIS A 49 11.99 -4.19 18.73
C HIS A 49 10.69 -3.44 19.08
N GLY A 50 9.64 -4.20 19.36
CA GLY A 50 8.33 -3.67 19.77
C GLY A 50 7.47 -3.08 18.64
N LEU A 51 7.89 -3.21 17.37
CA LEU A 51 7.22 -2.66 16.20
C LEU A 51 7.02 -3.74 15.11
N PRO A 52 5.94 -3.68 14.32
CA PRO A 52 5.74 -4.64 13.23
C PRO A 52 6.84 -4.53 12.17
N ALA A 53 6.99 -5.57 11.35
CA ALA A 53 7.70 -5.42 10.08
C ALA A 53 6.88 -4.55 9.12
N VAL A 54 7.52 -4.00 8.09
CA VAL A 54 6.83 -3.22 7.03
C VAL A 54 5.71 -4.04 6.39
N GLU A 55 5.99 -5.30 6.02
CA GLU A 55 4.98 -6.19 5.44
C GLU A 55 3.84 -6.53 6.40
N ILE A 56 4.12 -6.64 7.70
CA ILE A 56 3.08 -6.88 8.70
C ILE A 56 2.15 -5.67 8.79
N ALA A 57 2.70 -4.45 8.89
CA ALA A 57 1.89 -3.24 8.95
C ALA A 57 0.99 -3.08 7.72
N LEU A 58 1.54 -3.34 6.53
CA LEU A 58 0.79 -3.31 5.27
C LEU A 58 -0.32 -4.39 5.24
N LYS A 59 0.04 -5.66 5.46
CA LYS A 59 -0.88 -6.78 5.27
C LYS A 59 -2.01 -6.77 6.28
N GLU A 60 -1.75 -6.39 7.53
CA GLU A 60 -2.75 -6.43 8.59
C GLU A 60 -3.92 -5.50 8.29
N VAL A 61 -3.62 -4.31 7.77
CA VAL A 61 -4.61 -3.29 7.40
C VAL A 61 -5.36 -3.70 6.14
N LEU A 62 -4.63 -4.00 5.07
CA LEU A 62 -5.25 -4.28 3.77
C LEU A 62 -5.98 -5.62 3.76
N ASN A 63 -5.55 -6.61 4.56
CA ASN A 63 -6.26 -7.88 4.68
C ASN A 63 -7.60 -7.71 5.40
N THR A 64 -7.72 -6.76 6.35
CA THR A 64 -9.03 -6.43 6.95
C THR A 64 -9.98 -5.89 5.89
N SER A 65 -9.53 -4.93 5.08
CA SER A 65 -10.34 -4.38 3.98
C SER A 65 -10.73 -5.46 2.97
N LYS A 66 -9.76 -6.25 2.51
CA LYS A 66 -9.99 -7.39 1.61
C LYS A 66 -11.04 -8.35 2.17
N TYR A 67 -10.89 -8.77 3.42
CA TYR A 67 -11.80 -9.74 4.04
C TYR A 67 -13.24 -9.21 4.13
N LEU A 68 -13.40 -7.93 4.46
CA LEU A 68 -14.70 -7.27 4.52
C LEU A 68 -15.41 -7.26 3.17
N LEU A 69 -14.69 -6.90 2.09
CA LEU A 69 -15.25 -6.87 0.74
C LEU A 69 -15.61 -8.26 0.26
N LEU A 70 -14.69 -9.23 0.39
CA LEU A 70 -14.95 -10.61 -0.02
C LEU A 70 -16.09 -11.26 0.77
N SER A 71 -16.32 -10.86 2.03
CA SER A 71 -17.41 -11.41 2.84
C SER A 71 -18.81 -11.02 2.35
N GLN A 72 -18.92 -10.05 1.43
CA GLN A 72 -20.18 -9.70 0.77
C GLN A 72 -20.53 -10.68 -0.37
N HIS A 73 -19.57 -11.48 -0.84
CA HIS A 73 -19.75 -12.43 -1.94
C HIS A 73 -20.15 -13.81 -1.40
N LYS A 74 -21.37 -14.24 -1.70
CA LYS A 74 -21.91 -15.53 -1.21
C LYS A 74 -21.24 -16.74 -1.86
N ASP A 75 -20.70 -16.56 -3.06
CA ASP A 75 -20.00 -17.55 -3.87
C ASP A 75 -18.54 -17.78 -3.41
N ILE A 76 -17.99 -16.87 -2.60
CA ILE A 76 -16.61 -16.96 -2.12
C ILE A 76 -16.57 -17.56 -0.72
N ILE A 77 -15.98 -18.75 -0.61
CA ILE A 77 -15.76 -19.39 0.68
C ILE A 77 -14.52 -18.79 1.34
N LEU A 78 -14.73 -18.00 2.39
CA LEU A 78 -13.66 -17.40 3.17
C LEU A 78 -13.23 -18.29 4.34
N GLY A 79 -11.92 -18.49 4.47
CA GLY A 79 -11.34 -19.05 5.69
C GLY A 79 -11.53 -18.14 6.90
N ARG A 80 -11.16 -18.64 8.08
CA ARG A 80 -11.16 -17.82 9.31
C ARG A 80 -10.18 -16.65 9.16
N PHE A 81 -10.66 -15.43 9.39
CA PHE A 81 -9.79 -14.25 9.46
C PHE A 81 -8.72 -14.42 10.56
N LYS A 82 -7.46 -14.25 10.18
CA LYS A 82 -6.30 -14.25 11.08
C LYS A 82 -5.61 -12.90 10.94
N SER A 83 -5.30 -12.29 12.08
CA SER A 83 -4.62 -11.01 12.18
C SER A 83 -3.80 -10.97 13.47
N GLU A 84 -2.64 -10.34 13.46
CA GLU A 84 -1.81 -10.07 14.64
C GLU A 84 -2.41 -8.97 15.52
N TYR A 85 -3.05 -7.97 14.91
CA TYR A 85 -3.46 -6.74 15.60
C TYR A 85 -4.97 -6.56 15.78
N PHE A 86 -5.80 -7.31 15.05
CA PHE A 86 -7.23 -7.10 14.99
C PHE A 86 -8.00 -8.39 15.27
N ASN A 87 -9.04 -8.28 16.09
CA ASN A 87 -10.08 -9.27 16.23
C ASN A 87 -11.27 -8.81 15.43
N PHE A 88 -11.67 -9.65 14.48
CA PHE A 88 -12.84 -9.41 13.66
C PHE A 88 -13.81 -10.58 13.80
N ASN A 89 -14.99 -10.31 14.37
CA ASN A 89 -16.07 -11.28 14.43
C ASN A 89 -17.17 -10.87 13.45
N TYR A 90 -17.55 -11.82 12.60
CA TYR A 90 -18.59 -11.66 11.59
C TYR A 90 -19.73 -12.67 11.78
N LYS A 91 -19.79 -13.36 12.92
CA LYS A 91 -20.86 -14.30 13.24
C LYS A 91 -22.09 -13.57 13.79
N ASN A 92 -23.27 -14.11 13.49
CA ASN A 92 -24.55 -13.79 14.12
C ASN A 92 -24.96 -12.30 14.05
N ASN A 93 -24.83 -11.65 12.89
CA ASN A 93 -25.13 -10.23 12.68
C ASN A 93 -24.34 -9.24 13.58
N SER A 94 -23.39 -9.72 14.38
CA SER A 94 -22.54 -8.90 15.23
C SER A 94 -21.24 -8.58 14.50
N ARG A 95 -21.17 -7.40 13.89
CA ARG A 95 -19.94 -6.86 13.26
C ARG A 95 -19.07 -6.20 14.33
N THR A 96 -18.36 -7.00 15.13
CA THR A 96 -17.48 -6.45 16.17
C THR A 96 -16.02 -6.43 15.72
N PHE A 97 -15.42 -5.25 15.80
CA PHE A 97 -14.00 -5.01 15.58
C PHE A 97 -13.35 -4.62 16.90
N LYS A 98 -12.29 -5.33 17.30
CA LYS A 98 -11.53 -5.02 18.52
C LYS A 98 -10.04 -5.04 18.23
N PHE A 99 -9.31 -4.08 18.77
CA PHE A 99 -7.85 -4.13 18.79
C PHE A 99 -7.40 -5.29 19.70
N LYS A 100 -6.39 -6.03 19.25
CA LYS A 100 -5.67 -7.00 20.09
C LYS A 100 -4.67 -6.26 20.97
N MET A 101 -4.30 -6.86 22.11
CA MET A 101 -3.31 -6.29 23.02
C MET A 101 -1.96 -5.95 22.36
N GLY A 102 -1.61 -6.63 21.26
CA GLY A 102 -0.42 -6.32 20.46
C GLY A 102 -0.47 -4.95 19.78
N TYR A 103 -1.66 -4.41 19.50
CA TYR A 103 -1.84 -3.08 18.93
C TYR A 103 -1.89 -2.05 20.06
N LYS A 104 -0.79 -1.34 20.26
CA LYS A 104 -0.69 -0.38 21.36
C LYS A 104 -1.35 0.93 20.94
N LEU A 105 -2.46 1.29 21.59
CA LEU A 105 -3.11 2.60 21.48
C LEU A 105 -2.27 3.67 22.21
N ARG A 106 -1.04 3.88 21.73
CA ARG A 106 -0.10 4.88 22.23
C ARG A 106 0.35 5.72 21.03
N PRO A 107 0.36 7.06 21.13
CA PRO A 107 0.64 7.94 19.98
C PRO A 107 1.91 7.58 19.20
N ASN A 108 3.00 7.24 19.91
CA ASN A 108 4.25 6.85 19.26
C ASN A 108 4.13 5.54 18.48
N PHE A 109 3.43 4.54 19.01
CA PHE A 109 3.24 3.27 18.29
C PHE A 109 2.37 3.46 17.04
N GLN A 110 1.27 4.21 17.15
CA GLN A 110 0.34 4.45 16.04
C GLN A 110 1.02 5.20 14.89
N ARG A 111 1.80 6.23 15.20
CA ARG A 111 2.62 6.96 14.22
C ARG A 111 3.65 6.05 13.55
N GLU A 112 4.35 5.23 14.33
CA GLU A 112 5.33 4.27 13.83
C GLU A 112 4.72 3.14 12.99
N PHE A 113 3.48 2.74 13.31
CA PHE A 113 2.70 1.79 12.52
C PHE A 113 2.29 2.43 11.20
N GLY A 114 1.74 3.65 11.22
CA GLY A 114 1.38 4.43 10.04
C GLY A 114 2.57 4.63 9.11
N ARG A 115 3.74 4.99 9.64
CA ARG A 115 4.98 5.12 8.89
C ARG A 115 5.38 3.81 8.20
N ARG A 116 5.30 2.66 8.88
CA ARG A 116 5.58 1.35 8.29
C ARG A 116 4.58 0.96 7.22
N PHE A 117 3.30 1.27 7.43
CA PHE A 117 2.28 1.11 6.41
C PHE A 117 2.62 1.92 5.15
N ARG A 118 2.96 3.21 5.29
CA ARG A 118 3.39 4.06 4.16
C ARG A 118 4.59 3.47 3.42
N ARG A 119 5.63 3.03 4.14
CA ARG A 119 6.79 2.33 3.56
C ARG A 119 6.38 1.09 2.75
N GLY A 120 5.37 0.35 3.23
CA GLY A 120 4.79 -0.79 2.53
C GLY A 120 4.06 -0.42 1.24
N ILE A 121 3.36 0.71 1.21
CA ILE A 121 2.69 1.22 0.01
C ILE A 121 3.72 1.53 -1.08
N TYR A 122 4.76 2.30 -0.77
CA TYR A 122 5.87 2.54 -1.69
C TYR A 122 6.61 1.27 -2.12
N LYS A 123 6.76 0.28 -1.21
CA LYS A 123 7.34 -1.03 -1.55
C LYS A 123 6.57 -1.68 -2.69
N VAL A 124 5.26 -1.81 -2.53
CA VAL A 124 4.38 -2.42 -3.53
C VAL A 124 4.47 -1.68 -4.86
N PHE A 125 4.40 -0.35 -4.85
CA PHE A 125 4.52 0.44 -6.07
C PHE A 125 5.81 0.19 -6.82
N LEU A 126 6.96 0.33 -6.15
CA LEU A 126 8.26 0.25 -6.82
C LEU A 126 8.55 -1.16 -7.34
N GLU A 127 8.16 -2.20 -6.60
CA GLU A 127 8.34 -3.60 -7.03
C GLU A 127 7.41 -3.98 -8.19
N GLU A 128 6.16 -3.49 -8.20
CA GLU A 128 5.25 -3.67 -9.34
C GLU A 128 5.72 -2.89 -10.57
N ARG A 129 6.23 -1.67 -10.39
CA ARG A 129 6.76 -0.83 -11.46
C ARG A 129 7.97 -1.51 -12.12
N GLU A 130 8.88 -2.04 -11.32
CA GLU A 130 10.00 -2.81 -11.86
C GLU A 130 9.53 -4.06 -12.63
N ARG A 131 8.57 -4.80 -12.07
CA ARG A 131 8.09 -6.04 -12.68
C ARG A 131 7.43 -5.80 -14.05
N GLN A 132 6.72 -4.69 -14.21
CA GLN A 132 5.90 -4.42 -15.39
C GLN A 132 6.57 -3.48 -16.39
N VAL A 133 7.26 -2.45 -15.90
CA VAL A 133 7.81 -1.36 -16.72
C VAL A 133 9.34 -1.39 -16.76
N GLY A 134 9.98 -1.83 -15.66
CA GLY A 134 11.45 -1.99 -15.61
C GLY A 134 12.24 -0.68 -15.48
N ASP A 135 11.58 0.43 -15.13
CA ASP A 135 12.20 1.74 -14.92
C ASP A 135 12.40 2.08 -13.44
N ALA A 136 12.28 1.11 -12.53
CA ALA A 136 12.29 1.43 -11.10
C ALA A 136 13.63 2.02 -10.64
N HIS A 137 14.74 1.76 -11.35
CA HIS A 137 16.08 2.32 -11.12
C HIS A 137 16.25 3.80 -11.52
N ASP A 138 15.23 4.44 -12.08
CA ASP A 138 15.25 5.88 -12.32
C ASP A 138 15.53 6.65 -11.02
N ASP A 139 16.44 7.63 -11.09
CA ASP A 139 16.86 8.44 -9.95
C ASP A 139 15.71 9.17 -9.27
N ARG A 140 14.63 9.45 -10.00
CA ARG A 140 13.41 10.03 -9.43
C ARG A 140 12.82 9.19 -8.31
N PHE A 141 13.09 7.89 -8.27
CA PHE A 141 12.64 6.96 -7.22
C PHE A 141 13.65 6.73 -6.10
N ASN A 142 14.79 7.45 -6.08
CA ASN A 142 15.79 7.29 -5.01
C ASN A 142 15.22 7.59 -3.62
N PHE A 143 14.37 8.62 -3.51
CA PHE A 143 13.70 8.96 -2.26
C PHE A 143 12.81 7.83 -1.72
N MET A 144 12.21 7.02 -2.61
CA MET A 144 11.42 5.85 -2.19
C MET A 144 12.30 4.78 -1.54
N ARG A 145 13.54 4.60 -2.02
CA ARG A 145 14.51 3.66 -1.43
C ARG A 145 14.98 4.16 -0.08
N GLU A 146 15.37 5.42 0.00
CA GLU A 146 15.75 6.10 1.24
C GLU A 146 14.69 5.86 2.33
N PHE A 147 13.42 6.06 2.00
CA PHE A 147 12.33 5.91 2.94
C PHE A 147 11.92 4.47 3.22
N SER A 148 11.58 3.71 2.18
CA SER A 148 11.05 2.36 2.38
C SER A 148 12.11 1.39 2.83
N ARG A 149 13.31 1.43 2.23
CA ARG A 149 14.40 0.48 2.52
C ARG A 149 15.33 0.97 3.64
N TYR A 150 15.66 2.25 3.70
CA TYR A 150 16.64 2.75 4.67
C TYR A 150 16.02 3.50 5.85
N ASN A 151 14.69 3.67 5.85
CA ASN A 151 13.94 4.37 6.90
C ASN A 151 14.42 5.82 7.12
N LEU A 152 14.92 6.47 6.06
CA LEU A 152 15.34 7.87 6.04
C LEU A 152 14.17 8.77 5.64
N ASN A 153 14.13 10.00 6.14
CA ASN A 153 13.09 11.01 5.83
C ASN A 153 11.66 10.53 6.11
N ASP A 154 10.62 11.32 5.85
CA ASP A 154 9.22 10.87 5.96
C ASP A 154 8.44 11.38 4.77
N TYR A 155 7.99 10.47 3.90
CA TYR A 155 7.25 10.83 2.70
C TYR A 155 5.77 10.47 2.83
N PRO A 156 4.88 11.31 2.28
CA PRO A 156 3.45 11.13 2.45
C PRO A 156 2.94 9.97 1.61
N VAL A 157 1.84 9.39 2.09
CA VAL A 157 0.91 8.60 1.29
C VAL A 157 -0.45 9.21 1.57
N TYR A 158 -1.20 9.46 0.52
CA TYR A 158 -2.57 9.95 0.61
C TYR A 158 -3.53 8.83 0.25
N VAL A 159 -4.76 8.95 0.75
CA VAL A 159 -5.91 8.20 0.25
C VAL A 159 -6.90 9.21 -0.34
N GLN A 160 -7.47 8.91 -1.51
CA GLN A 160 -8.59 9.69 -2.03
C GLN A 160 -9.79 9.45 -1.12
N VAL A 161 -10.39 10.53 -0.63
CA VAL A 161 -11.62 10.46 0.17
C VAL A 161 -12.75 10.02 -0.76
N PRO A 162 -13.43 8.88 -0.50
CA PRO A 162 -14.46 8.37 -1.39
C PRO A 162 -15.56 9.41 -1.64
N LYS A 163 -15.83 9.68 -2.92
CA LYS A 163 -16.89 10.60 -3.36
C LYS A 163 -18.28 10.10 -2.99
N PHE A 164 -18.47 8.79 -3.01
CA PHE A 164 -19.73 8.13 -2.74
C PHE A 164 -19.63 7.26 -1.49
N LYS A 165 -20.78 6.95 -0.87
CA LYS A 165 -20.87 5.96 0.23
C LYS A 165 -20.78 4.52 -0.30
N ALA A 166 -19.86 4.28 -1.23
CA ALA A 166 -19.66 3.01 -1.91
C ALA A 166 -18.16 2.75 -2.09
N VAL A 167 -17.78 1.47 -2.06
CA VAL A 167 -16.41 1.03 -2.38
C VAL A 167 -16.43 0.48 -3.80
N PHE A 168 -15.59 1.04 -4.67
CA PHE A 168 -15.35 0.45 -5.99
C PHE A 168 -14.20 -0.55 -5.91
N TYR A 169 -14.47 -1.78 -6.30
CA TYR A 169 -13.47 -2.83 -6.38
C TYR A 169 -13.86 -3.87 -7.43
N ASN A 170 -12.85 -4.56 -7.96
CA ASN A 170 -13.04 -5.75 -8.77
C ASN A 170 -12.64 -6.98 -7.94
N THR A 171 -13.50 -8.00 -7.91
CA THR A 171 -13.27 -9.23 -7.15
C THR A 171 -11.99 -9.96 -7.57
N GLU A 172 -11.67 -9.98 -8.87
CA GLU A 172 -10.43 -10.56 -9.39
C GLU A 172 -9.21 -9.82 -8.83
N ASP A 173 -9.22 -8.48 -8.81
CA ASP A 173 -8.15 -7.68 -8.23
C ASP A 173 -8.03 -7.86 -6.70
N LEU A 174 -9.09 -8.27 -5.99
CA LEU A 174 -8.99 -8.66 -4.58
C LEU A 174 -8.31 -10.02 -4.40
N LEU A 175 -8.55 -10.96 -5.32
CA LEU A 175 -8.01 -12.32 -5.27
C LEU A 175 -6.58 -12.41 -5.82
N LEU A 176 -6.28 -11.64 -6.85
CA LEU A 176 -5.00 -11.53 -7.55
C LEU A 176 -4.62 -10.05 -7.70
N PRO A 177 -4.24 -9.37 -6.60
CA PRO A 177 -3.93 -7.96 -6.65
C PRO A 177 -2.67 -7.67 -7.47
N GLN A 178 -2.73 -6.56 -8.19
CA GLN A 178 -1.64 -5.96 -8.94
C GLN A 178 -1.90 -4.46 -9.10
N ILE A 179 -0.85 -3.68 -9.34
CA ILE A 179 -1.00 -2.29 -9.80
C ILE A 179 -1.08 -2.31 -11.32
N ARG A 180 -1.99 -1.54 -11.91
CA ARG A 180 -2.06 -1.39 -13.37
C ARG A 180 -1.37 -0.09 -13.75
N PHE A 181 -0.33 -0.20 -14.58
CA PHE A 181 0.32 0.94 -15.23
C PHE A 181 -0.29 1.13 -16.61
N THR A 182 -1.07 2.19 -16.75
CA THR A 182 -1.77 2.57 -17.99
C THR A 182 -1.15 3.83 -18.58
N ASP A 183 -1.35 4.04 -19.88
CA ASP A 183 -0.89 5.27 -20.56
C ASP A 183 -1.41 6.53 -19.85
N TYR A 184 -2.69 6.54 -19.46
CA TYR A 184 -3.28 7.63 -18.68
C TYR A 184 -2.55 7.88 -17.35
N SER A 185 -2.29 6.82 -16.57
CA SER A 185 -1.58 6.98 -15.30
C SER A 185 -0.14 7.45 -15.49
N ASP A 186 0.51 7.07 -16.59
CA ASP A 186 1.86 7.49 -16.94
C ASP A 186 1.90 8.96 -17.43
N GLU A 187 0.87 9.43 -18.14
CA GLU A 187 0.70 10.85 -18.49
C GLU A 187 0.53 11.71 -17.25
N VAL A 188 -0.36 11.30 -16.34
CA VAL A 188 -0.58 11.97 -15.05
C VAL A 188 0.70 11.97 -14.21
N ASP A 189 1.44 10.86 -14.14
CA ASP A 189 2.75 10.81 -13.49
C ASP A 189 3.74 11.77 -14.13
N LYS A 190 3.86 11.80 -15.46
CA LYS A 190 4.80 12.71 -16.15
C LYS A 190 4.51 14.17 -15.84
N GLU A 191 3.25 14.56 -15.84
CA GLU A 191 2.82 15.95 -15.62
C GLU A 191 2.93 16.35 -14.15
N PHE A 192 2.39 15.55 -13.24
CA PHE A 192 2.21 15.94 -11.84
C PHE A 192 3.22 15.29 -10.90
N ARG A 193 3.90 14.22 -11.29
CA ARG A 193 4.73 13.35 -10.43
C ARG A 193 3.99 12.83 -9.21
N PHE A 194 2.73 12.49 -9.44
CA PHE A 194 1.88 11.76 -8.51
C PHE A 194 1.27 10.59 -9.25
N TYR A 195 1.11 9.48 -8.53
CA TYR A 195 0.50 8.27 -9.07
C TYR A 195 -0.61 7.83 -8.13
N SER A 196 -1.78 7.54 -8.71
CA SER A 196 -2.92 6.96 -8.01
C SER A 196 -3.10 5.50 -8.40
N TYR A 197 -3.29 4.61 -7.41
CA TYR A 197 -3.63 3.22 -7.68
C TYR A 197 -4.63 2.64 -6.68
N PRO A 198 -5.63 1.89 -7.16
CA PRO A 198 -6.54 1.14 -6.31
C PRO A 198 -5.82 -0.09 -5.72
N LEU A 199 -6.01 -0.33 -4.42
CA LEU A 199 -5.57 -1.54 -3.75
C LEU A 199 -6.50 -1.86 -2.57
N MET A 200 -7.11 -3.05 -2.59
CA MET A 200 -8.02 -3.55 -1.54
C MET A 200 -9.16 -2.58 -1.17
N GLY A 201 -9.75 -1.93 -2.19
CA GLY A 201 -10.88 -1.02 -2.03
C GLY A 201 -10.52 0.40 -1.61
N HIS A 202 -9.23 0.74 -1.59
CA HIS A 202 -8.75 2.11 -1.34
C HIS A 202 -8.02 2.62 -2.57
N SER A 203 -8.14 3.92 -2.86
CA SER A 203 -7.32 4.57 -3.89
C SER A 203 -6.18 5.32 -3.22
N PHE A 204 -4.97 4.77 -3.31
CA PHE A 204 -3.78 5.36 -2.72
C PHE A 204 -3.10 6.28 -3.71
N VAL A 205 -2.64 7.43 -3.23
CA VAL A 205 -1.93 8.43 -4.02
C VAL A 205 -0.56 8.66 -3.40
N ILE A 206 0.49 8.56 -4.21
CA ILE A 206 1.88 8.77 -3.79
C ILE A 206 2.60 9.73 -4.74
N PRO A 207 3.56 10.52 -4.25
CA PRO A 207 4.53 11.17 -5.13
C PRO A 207 5.42 10.12 -5.82
N THR A 208 5.85 10.42 -7.03
CA THR A 208 6.83 9.65 -7.82
C THR A 208 8.15 10.39 -8.02
N SER A 209 8.25 11.60 -7.46
CA SER A 209 9.47 12.41 -7.36
C SER A 209 9.37 13.27 -6.09
N ASN A 210 10.50 13.55 -5.45
CA ASN A 210 10.56 14.46 -4.30
C ASN A 210 10.82 15.93 -4.69
N GLN A 211 11.08 16.22 -5.97
CA GLN A 211 11.30 17.58 -6.44
C GLN A 211 9.98 18.37 -6.49
N PHE A 212 9.96 19.58 -5.92
CA PHE A 212 8.80 20.49 -5.92
C PHE A 212 7.50 19.81 -5.50
N MET A 213 7.58 18.92 -4.49
CA MET A 213 6.50 18.00 -4.15
C MET A 213 5.23 18.72 -3.68
N ASN A 214 5.36 19.85 -2.99
CA ASN A 214 4.23 20.63 -2.49
C ASN A 214 3.51 21.34 -3.65
N GLU A 215 4.26 21.99 -4.53
CA GLU A 215 3.73 22.68 -5.70
C GLU A 215 3.04 21.68 -6.66
N ARG A 216 3.65 20.51 -6.81
CA ARG A 216 3.10 19.40 -7.61
C ARG A 216 1.87 18.78 -6.98
N LEU A 217 1.82 18.65 -5.65
CA LEU A 217 0.62 18.18 -4.94
C LEU A 217 -0.55 19.15 -5.15
N ASP A 218 -0.28 20.45 -5.10
CA ASP A 218 -1.30 21.48 -5.37
C ASP A 218 -1.81 21.39 -6.81
N ALA A 219 -0.92 21.22 -7.77
CA ALA A 219 -1.29 21.02 -9.18
C ALA A 219 -2.11 19.73 -9.38
N TYR A 220 -1.67 18.62 -8.78
CA TYR A 220 -2.37 17.34 -8.85
C TYR A 220 -3.76 17.41 -8.20
N THR A 221 -3.88 18.09 -7.05
CA THR A 221 -5.18 18.28 -6.38
C THR A 221 -6.14 19.13 -7.21
N LYS A 222 -5.63 20.14 -7.93
CA LYS A 222 -6.43 20.91 -8.90
C LYS A 222 -6.87 20.03 -10.08
N HIS A 223 -5.98 19.18 -10.59
CA HIS A 223 -6.29 18.23 -11.66
C HIS A 223 -7.44 17.29 -11.24
N LEU A 224 -7.36 16.64 -10.07
CA LEU A 224 -8.41 15.76 -9.56
C LEU A 224 -9.79 16.45 -9.48
N ARG A 225 -9.82 17.74 -9.10
CA ARG A 225 -11.06 18.52 -9.06
C ARG A 225 -11.57 18.90 -10.44
N ALA A 226 -10.66 19.21 -11.37
CA ALA A 226 -11.01 19.59 -12.73
C ALA A 226 -11.54 18.41 -13.55
N THR A 227 -11.01 17.21 -13.32
CA THR A 227 -11.44 15.97 -13.98
C THR A 227 -12.58 15.26 -13.25
N ASP A 228 -12.99 15.76 -12.09
CA ASP A 228 -13.99 15.15 -11.22
C ASP A 228 -13.73 13.65 -10.96
N ASP A 229 -12.49 13.35 -10.54
CA ASP A 229 -11.98 11.98 -10.43
C ASP A 229 -12.94 11.03 -9.70
N SER A 230 -13.16 9.86 -10.29
CA SER A 230 -14.18 8.90 -9.87
C SER A 230 -13.91 8.28 -8.49
N PHE A 231 -12.65 8.20 -8.06
CA PHE A 231 -12.27 7.71 -6.74
C PHE A 231 -12.34 8.80 -5.67
N GLY A 232 -12.36 10.07 -6.06
CA GLY A 232 -12.55 11.22 -5.17
C GLY A 232 -11.59 12.36 -5.46
N THR A 233 -12.03 13.59 -5.19
CA THR A 233 -11.26 14.82 -5.51
C THR A 233 -10.49 15.39 -4.33
N GLN A 234 -10.68 14.82 -3.12
CA GLN A 234 -10.00 15.22 -1.90
C GLN A 234 -8.96 14.18 -1.52
N LEU A 235 -7.79 14.64 -1.07
CA LEU A 235 -6.70 13.81 -0.60
C LEU A 235 -6.54 13.94 0.91
N MET A 236 -6.49 12.81 1.61
CA MET A 236 -6.24 12.76 3.05
C MET A 236 -4.88 12.07 3.32
N PRO A 237 -3.93 12.73 4.01
CA PRO A 237 -2.66 12.10 4.36
C PRO A 237 -2.85 11.02 5.43
N ILE A 238 -2.14 9.90 5.27
CA ILE A 238 -2.13 8.79 6.22
C ILE A 238 -0.94 8.96 7.16
N ASN A 239 -1.04 9.82 8.18
CA ASN A 239 -0.01 9.98 9.21
C ASN A 239 -0.08 8.84 10.25
N ASN A 240 -1.30 8.54 10.70
CA ASN A 240 -1.66 7.43 11.57
C ASN A 240 -2.59 6.48 10.80
N ILE A 241 -2.51 5.19 11.09
CA ILE A 241 -3.27 4.19 10.32
C ILE A 241 -4.78 4.29 10.57
N GLU A 242 -5.19 4.83 11.71
CA GLU A 242 -6.59 5.08 12.06
C GLU A 242 -7.26 6.13 11.18
N GLN A 243 -6.48 6.96 10.47
CA GLN A 243 -7.03 7.88 9.48
C GLN A 243 -7.54 7.15 8.24
N LEU A 244 -6.95 6.00 7.92
CA LEU A 244 -7.49 5.14 6.87
C LEU A 244 -8.71 4.40 7.41
N ASP A 245 -9.88 4.62 6.82
CA ASP A 245 -11.07 3.84 7.14
C ASP A 245 -11.02 2.46 6.46
N PHE A 246 -10.08 1.62 6.88
CA PHE A 246 -9.88 0.26 6.36
C PHE A 246 -11.04 -0.70 6.67
N ARG A 247 -12.10 -0.21 7.33
CA ARG A 247 -13.35 -0.91 7.61
C ARG A 247 -14.55 -0.41 6.81
N PHE A 248 -14.37 0.65 6.01
CA PHE A 248 -15.41 1.25 5.17
C PHE A 248 -16.64 1.71 5.98
N ASN A 249 -16.43 2.27 7.17
CA ASN A 249 -17.51 2.79 8.00
C ASN A 249 -18.29 3.93 7.33
N TYR A 250 -17.68 4.66 6.40
CA TYR A 250 -18.36 5.66 5.58
C TYR A 250 -19.55 5.10 4.80
N MET A 251 -19.59 3.78 4.53
CA MET A 251 -20.73 3.11 3.89
C MET A 251 -21.94 2.93 4.83
N ASN A 252 -21.74 3.02 6.15
CA ASN A 252 -22.78 2.78 7.15
C ASN A 252 -23.57 4.04 7.54
N GLY A 253 -23.19 5.22 7.02
CA GLY A 253 -23.90 6.47 7.31
C GLY A 253 -25.23 6.56 6.55
N LYS A 254 -26.33 6.89 7.25
CA LYS A 254 -27.61 7.28 6.64
C LYS A 254 -27.41 8.40 5.65
#